data_AF-A0A376LQB3-F1
#
_entry.id   AF-A0A376LQB3-F1
#
_cell.length_a   1.000
_cell.length_b   1.000
_cell.length_c   1.000
_cell.angle_alpha   90.00
_cell.angle_beta   90.00
_cell.angle_gamma   90.00
#
_symmetry.space_group_name_H-M   'P 1'
#
loop_
_entity.id
_entity.type
_entity.pdbx_description
1 polymer ?
#
loop_
_entity_poly.entity_id
_entity_poly.type
_entity_poly.pdbx_seq_one_letter_code
_entity_poly.pdbx_strand_id
1 'polypeptide(L)' 'MPEHYIRTNTTLYLKREDLLHGGAHKTNQVLGQALLAKRMGKTEIIAETGAGQHGVASALASALLGLKCRIYMGCQRR' A
#
# COMPACT_ATOMS: atom_id res chain seq x y z
N MET A 1 28.82 8.16 -11.18
CA MET A 1 28.54 8.28 -9.73
C MET A 1 27.05 8.53 -9.57
N PRO A 2 26.25 7.63 -8.96
CA PRO A 2 24.79 7.67 -9.10
C PRO A 2 24.15 8.79 -8.26
N GLU A 3 23.10 9.38 -8.83
CA GLU A 3 22.52 10.71 -8.52
C GLU A 3 21.77 10.85 -7.17
N HIS A 4 22.02 9.98 -6.19
CA HIS A 4 21.14 9.84 -5.00
C HIS A 4 21.69 10.42 -3.69
N TYR A 5 22.81 11.16 -3.71
CA TYR A 5 23.40 11.72 -2.49
C TYR A 5 23.12 13.22 -2.35
N ILE A 6 22.41 13.61 -1.28
CA ILE A 6 22.22 15.01 -0.90
C ILE A 6 23.56 15.53 -0.36
N ARG A 7 24.05 16.66 -0.88
CA ARG A 7 25.32 17.28 -0.45
C ARG A 7 25.18 17.89 0.95
N THR A 8 25.52 17.11 1.96
CA THR A 8 25.79 17.59 3.32
C THR A 8 27.13 17.01 3.80
N ASN A 9 27.68 17.53 4.90
CA ASN A 9 28.87 16.92 5.55
C ASN A 9 28.58 15.54 6.18
N THR A 10 27.36 15.01 6.00
CA THR A 10 26.89 13.75 6.54
C THR A 10 26.36 12.85 5.43
N THR A 11 26.55 11.56 5.63
CA THR A 11 25.99 10.49 4.81
C THR A 11 24.50 10.29 5.09
N LEU A 12 23.65 10.47 4.09
CA LEU A 12 22.19 10.32 4.19
C LEU A 12 21.73 9.10 3.38
N TYR A 13 21.09 8.14 4.06
CA TYR A 13 20.47 6.99 3.42
C TYR A 13 18.95 7.13 3.46
N LEU A 14 18.30 6.91 2.31
CA LEU A 14 16.85 6.90 2.20
C LEU A 14 16.37 5.47 1.93
N LYS A 15 15.51 4.94 2.81
CA LYS A 15 14.78 3.71 2.53
C LYS A 15 13.61 4.06 1.59
N ARG A 16 13.81 3.77 0.31
CA ARG A 16 12.92 4.18 -0.80
C ARG A 16 11.66 3.33 -0.93
N GLU A 17 10.81 3.32 0.10
CA GLU A 17 9.49 2.66 0.07
C GLU A 17 8.51 3.33 -0.91
N ASP A 18 8.81 4.53 -1.38
CA ASP A 18 8.10 5.22 -2.45
C ASP A 18 8.22 4.51 -3.80
N LEU A 19 9.23 3.63 -3.98
CA LEU A 19 9.41 2.84 -5.20
C LEU A 19 8.49 1.60 -5.27
N LEU A 20 7.71 1.33 -4.23
CA LEU A 20 6.69 0.27 -4.28
C LEU A 20 5.61 0.63 -5.30
N HIS A 21 4.97 -0.38 -5.92
CA HIS A 21 3.91 -0.16 -6.91
C HIS A 21 2.69 0.62 -6.38
N GLY A 22 2.48 0.64 -5.06
CA GLY A 22 1.47 1.47 -4.41
C GLY A 22 1.96 2.86 -3.96
N GLY A 23 3.22 3.21 -4.27
CA GLY A 23 3.87 4.48 -3.91
C GLY A 23 4.12 4.67 -2.41
N ALA A 24 3.91 3.63 -1.59
CA ALA A 24 4.06 3.70 -0.15
C ALA A 24 4.24 2.32 0.49
N HIS A 25 4.87 2.30 1.67
CA HIS A 25 5.06 1.11 2.51
C HIS A 25 3.76 0.36 2.89
N LYS A 26 2.59 0.99 2.72
CA LYS A 26 1.28 0.41 3.03
C LYS A 26 0.98 -0.86 2.20
N THR A 27 1.60 -1.00 1.03
CA THR A 27 1.50 -2.23 0.21
C THR A 27 2.00 -3.47 0.94
N ASN A 28 3.06 -3.36 1.75
CA ASN A 28 3.64 -4.51 2.46
C ASN A 28 2.65 -5.11 3.46
N GLN A 29 2.02 -4.26 4.28
CA GLN A 29 1.02 -4.67 5.28
C GLN A 29 -0.21 -5.30 4.61
N VAL A 30 -0.75 -4.63 3.60
CA VAL A 30 -1.97 -5.08 2.93
C VAL A 30 -1.77 -6.41 2.20
N LEU A 31 -0.62 -6.62 1.54
CA LEU A 31 -0.34 -7.88 0.87
C LEU A 31 -0.35 -9.06 1.85
N GLY A 32 0.24 -8.89 3.04
CA GLY A 32 0.18 -9.89 4.11
C GLY A 32 -1.25 -10.19 4.56
N GLN A 33 -2.07 -9.16 4.75
CA GLN A 33 -3.48 -9.33 5.11
C GLN A 33 -4.28 -10.04 4.01
N ALA A 34 -4.07 -9.68 2.74
CA ALA A 34 -4.76 -10.29 1.61
C ALA A 34 -4.36 -11.76 1.41
N LEU A 35 -3.08 -12.10 1.61
CA LEU A 35 -2.60 -13.48 1.60
C LEU A 35 -3.22 -14.31 2.74
N LEU A 36 -3.33 -13.73 3.95
CA LEU A 36 -4.00 -14.38 5.07
C LEU A 36 -5.48 -14.62 4.77
N ALA A 37 -6.20 -13.61 4.25
CA ALA A 37 -7.60 -13.75 3.88
C ALA A 37 -7.81 -14.85 2.82
N LYS A 38 -6.94 -14.91 1.81
CA LYS A 38 -6.95 -15.99 0.80
C LYS A 38 -6.73 -17.36 1.44
N ARG A 39 -5.75 -17.48 2.35
CA ARG A 39 -5.50 -18.73 3.10
C ARG A 39 -6.67 -19.14 3.99
N MET A 40 -7.42 -18.18 4.51
CA MET A 40 -8.66 -18.40 5.27
C MET A 40 -9.88 -18.73 4.39
N GLY A 41 -9.71 -18.84 3.07
CA GLY A 41 -10.79 -19.11 2.12
C GLY A 41 -11.76 -17.95 1.92
N LYS A 42 -11.37 -16.72 2.26
CA LYS A 42 -12.19 -15.53 2.01
C LYS A 42 -12.12 -15.15 0.53
N THR A 43 -13.24 -14.67 0.02
CA THR A 43 -13.40 -14.28 -1.39
C THR A 43 -13.45 -12.76 -1.60
N GLU A 44 -13.54 -12.00 -0.51
CA GLU A 44 -13.69 -10.54 -0.53
C GLU A 44 -12.86 -9.87 0.57
N ILE A 45 -12.22 -8.76 0.21
CA ILE A 45 -11.55 -7.82 1.10
C ILE A 45 -12.41 -6.56 1.21
N ILE A 46 -12.61 -6.10 2.44
CA ILE A 46 -13.25 -4.82 2.74
C ILE A 46 -12.21 -3.94 3.43
N ALA A 47 -12.09 -2.68 3.01
CA ALA A 47 -11.18 -1.73 3.63
C ALA A 47 -11.80 -0.32 3.68
N GLU A 48 -11.52 0.42 4.74
CA GLU A 48 -11.76 1.86 4.83
C GLU A 48 -10.54 2.65 4.37
N THR A 49 -10.74 3.87 3.88
CA THR A 49 -9.63 4.77 3.58
C THR A 49 -10.04 6.23 3.73
N GLY A 50 -9.14 7.05 4.28
CA GLY A 50 -9.24 8.50 4.22
C GLY A 50 -8.60 9.01 2.93
N ALA A 51 -7.34 9.46 3.02
CA ALA A 51 -6.60 10.05 1.90
C ALA A 51 -6.42 9.16 0.65
N GLY A 52 -6.53 7.83 0.79
CA GLY A 52 -6.59 6.90 -0.36
C GLY A 52 -5.48 5.86 -0.41
N GLN A 53 -4.31 6.10 0.20
CA GLN A 53 -3.15 5.19 0.05
C GLN A 53 -3.41 3.76 0.54
N HIS A 54 -4.11 3.59 1.66
CA HIS A 54 -4.47 2.26 2.16
C HIS A 54 -5.48 1.58 1.22
N GLY A 55 -6.50 2.31 0.76
CA GLY A 55 -7.46 1.81 -0.22
C GLY A 55 -6.79 1.35 -1.53
N VAL A 56 -5.87 2.15 -2.08
CA VAL A 56 -5.12 1.80 -3.30
C VAL A 56 -4.30 0.52 -3.08
N ALA A 57 -3.59 0.41 -1.95
CA ALA A 57 -2.87 -0.81 -1.62
C ALA A 57 -3.81 -2.03 -1.53
N SER A 58 -4.98 -1.88 -0.90
CA SER A 58 -6.01 -2.94 -0.75
C SER A 58 -6.61 -3.38 -2.07
N ALA A 59 -6.88 -2.43 -2.98
CA ALA A 59 -7.31 -2.73 -4.34
C ALA A 59 -6.23 -3.51 -5.11
N LEU A 60 -4.97 -3.05 -5.05
CA LEU A 60 -3.85 -3.66 -5.77
C LEU A 60 -3.61 -5.11 -5.32
N ALA A 61 -3.55 -5.35 -4.02
CA ALA A 61 -3.34 -6.70 -3.48
C ALA A 61 -4.52 -7.63 -3.79
N SER A 62 -5.75 -7.13 -3.71
CA SER A 62 -6.94 -7.92 -4.04
C SER A 62 -6.97 -8.30 -5.53
N ALA A 63 -6.65 -7.35 -6.42
CA ALA A 63 -6.55 -7.60 -7.85
C ALA A 63 -5.49 -8.65 -8.18
N LEU A 64 -4.30 -8.54 -7.56
CA LEU A 64 -3.20 -9.50 -7.73
C LEU A 64 -3.60 -10.93 -7.30
N LEU A 65 -4.40 -11.05 -6.23
CA LEU A 65 -4.74 -12.34 -5.64
C LEU A 65 -6.06 -12.95 -6.13
N GLY A 66 -6.80 -12.22 -6.98
CA GLY A 66 -8.10 -12.63 -7.49
C GLY A 66 -9.24 -12.52 -6.47
N LEU A 67 -9.15 -11.56 -5.54
CA LEU A 67 -10.16 -11.32 -4.50
C LEU A 67 -11.07 -10.15 -4.90
N LYS A 68 -12.37 -10.24 -4.58
CA LYS A 68 -13.26 -9.07 -4.65
C LYS A 68 -12.78 -8.03 -3.65
N CYS A 69 -12.89 -6.75 -3.99
CA CYS A 69 -12.47 -5.67 -3.11
C CYS A 69 -13.56 -4.60 -3.04
N ARG A 70 -13.93 -4.21 -1.82
CA ARG A 70 -14.83 -3.08 -1.56
C ARG A 70 -14.14 -2.09 -0.64
N ILE A 71 -14.00 -0.86 -1.12
CA ILE A 71 -13.33 0.21 -0.37
C ILE A 71 -14.34 1.27 0.02
N TYR A 72 -14.42 1.57 1.31
CA TYR A 72 -15.21 2.66 1.87
C TYR A 72 -14.32 3.88 2.04
N MET A 73 -14.44 4.82 1.10
CA MET A 73 -13.69 6.08 1.18
C MET A 73 -14.46 7.08 2.05
N GLY A 74 -13.78 7.60 3.08
CA GLY A 74 -14.32 8.65 3.93
C GLY A 74 -14.58 9.91 3.11
N CYS A 75 -15.82 10.41 3.15
CA CYS A 75 -16.12 11.74 2.61
C CYS A 75 -15.91 12.78 3.70
N GLN A 76 -15.19 13.85 3.36
CA GLN A 76 -15.07 15.00 4.25
C GLN A 76 -16.33 15.84 4.07
N ARG A 77 -17.21 15.88 5.08
CA ARG A 77 -18.16 16.99 5.19
C ARG A 77 -17.35 18.20 5.64
N ARG A 78 -17.30 19.22 4.78
CA ARG A 78 -16.91 20.58 5.18
C ARG A 78 -17.93 21.12 6.16
#